data_AF-A0A8J5FTK8-F1
#
_entry.id   AF-A0A8J5FTK8-F1
#
_cell.length_a   1.000
_cell.length_b   1.000
_cell.length_c   1.000
_cell.angle_alpha   90.00
_cell.angle_beta   90.00
_cell.angle_gamma   90.00
#
_symmetry.space_group_name_H-M   'P 1'
#
loop_
_entity.id
_entity.type
_entity.pdbx_description
1 polymer ?
#
loop_
_entity_poly.entity_id
_entity_poly.type
_entity_poly.pdbx_seq_one_letter_code
_entity_poly.pdbx_strand_id
1 'polypeptide(L)'
;MAAGTASKVSDDFGMASDRNKAMAFALFKRLSLDPNKYSSGRIESSDMTSLFSNILCLSDHQVPLSNEHEWVAFASSFPNDGDACLLALKHLNEELNLKSVLLDNGLKPSEADIVVFSAVHSCVSRLANTSVQKFPNVIRWMDYIQDKEDFGGVFAKIVVDKPEFIPIPELGHHLLGLKEIAKKKNSGDNKANGPSGKDSGANEKKKKTLEKETAEKDAESNISILSIQIGIIRKASKHPSADR
;
A
#
# COMPACT_ATOMS: atom_id res chain seq x y z
N MET A 1 -43.39 -36.65 7.12
CA MET A 1 -42.13 -35.89 6.93
C MET A 1 -42.47 -34.62 6.18
N ALA A 2 -41.92 -33.48 6.57
CA ALA A 2 -42.00 -32.23 5.80
C ALA A 2 -40.71 -31.44 6.08
N ALA A 3 -39.77 -31.45 5.12
CA ALA A 3 -38.54 -30.69 5.22
C ALA A 3 -38.78 -29.28 4.67
N GLY A 4 -38.84 -28.28 5.54
CA GLY A 4 -38.93 -26.89 5.13
C GLY A 4 -37.62 -26.43 4.49
N THR A 5 -37.66 -26.05 3.21
CA THR A 5 -36.50 -25.48 2.51
C THR A 5 -36.24 -24.06 3.01
N ALA A 6 -35.17 -23.86 3.78
CA ALA A 6 -34.74 -22.54 4.23
C ALA A 6 -34.33 -21.66 3.04
N SER A 7 -34.82 -20.41 3.00
CA SER A 7 -34.61 -19.50 1.87
C SER A 7 -33.23 -18.84 1.94
N LYS A 8 -32.39 -19.06 0.91
CA LYS A 8 -31.04 -18.51 0.80
C LYS A 8 -31.00 -17.22 -0.04
N VAL A 9 -31.83 -16.26 0.32
CA VAL A 9 -32.04 -15.00 -0.45
C VAL A 9 -31.78 -13.73 0.39
N SER A 10 -31.63 -13.86 1.72
CA SER A 10 -31.58 -12.69 2.63
C SER A 10 -30.23 -11.96 2.67
N ASP A 11 -29.11 -12.66 2.44
CA ASP A 11 -27.77 -12.14 2.77
C ASP A 11 -27.20 -11.21 1.67
N ASP A 12 -27.57 -11.45 0.42
CA ASP A 12 -27.02 -10.75 -0.76
C ASP A 12 -27.52 -9.30 -0.85
N PHE A 13 -28.80 -9.08 -0.53
CA PHE A 13 -29.39 -7.73 -0.43
C PHE A 13 -28.74 -6.86 0.65
N GLY A 14 -28.32 -7.46 1.78
CA GLY A 14 -27.62 -6.74 2.85
C GLY A 14 -26.27 -6.21 2.37
N MET A 15 -25.42 -7.09 1.81
CA MET A 15 -24.09 -6.72 1.31
C MET A 15 -24.16 -5.72 0.14
N ALA A 16 -25.16 -5.82 -0.74
CA ALA A 16 -25.40 -4.84 -1.80
C ALA A 16 -25.82 -3.46 -1.24
N SER A 17 -26.61 -3.43 -0.17
CA SER A 17 -27.01 -2.20 0.51
C SER A 17 -25.82 -1.51 1.21
N ASP A 18 -24.99 -2.27 1.91
CA ASP A 18 -23.88 -1.72 2.70
C ASP A 18 -22.75 -1.17 1.82
N ARG A 19 -22.41 -1.82 0.70
CA ARG A 19 -21.45 -1.25 -0.27
C ARG A 19 -21.95 0.07 -0.87
N ASN A 20 -23.25 0.18 -1.16
CA ASN A 20 -23.85 1.40 -1.66
C ASN A 20 -23.81 2.53 -0.61
N LYS A 21 -24.12 2.22 0.66
CA LYS A 21 -24.05 3.18 1.78
C LYS A 21 -22.64 3.72 2.00
N ALA A 22 -21.65 2.82 2.05
CA ALA A 22 -20.25 3.17 2.24
C ALA A 22 -19.71 4.04 1.08
N MET A 23 -19.98 3.63 -0.16
CA MET A 23 -19.61 4.37 -1.36
C MET A 23 -20.24 5.76 -1.38
N ALA A 24 -21.55 5.85 -1.11
CA ALA A 24 -22.26 7.12 -1.07
C ALA A 24 -21.66 8.04 -0.01
N PHE A 25 -21.48 7.58 1.23
CA PHE A 25 -20.91 8.39 2.32
C PHE A 25 -19.53 8.97 1.94
N ALA A 26 -18.63 8.15 1.41
CA ALA A 26 -17.30 8.58 1.00
C ALA A 26 -17.35 9.63 -0.12
N LEU A 27 -18.18 9.42 -1.15
CA LEU A 27 -18.37 10.39 -2.23
C LEU A 27 -19.02 11.70 -1.75
N PHE A 28 -20.04 11.64 -0.89
CA PHE A 28 -20.66 12.83 -0.29
C PHE A 28 -19.64 13.66 0.48
N LYS A 29 -18.81 13.01 1.31
CA LYS A 29 -17.76 13.68 2.09
C LYS A 29 -16.68 14.29 1.18
N ARG A 30 -16.18 13.52 0.21
CA ARG A 30 -15.10 13.93 -0.71
C ARG A 30 -15.52 15.10 -1.59
N LEU A 31 -16.70 15.04 -2.19
CA LEU A 31 -17.26 16.09 -3.04
C LEU A 31 -17.84 17.28 -2.24
N SER A 32 -17.72 17.27 -0.91
CA SER A 32 -18.28 18.29 0.00
C SER A 32 -19.78 18.54 -0.19
N LEU A 33 -20.53 17.48 -0.50
CA LEU A 33 -21.96 17.51 -0.77
C LEU A 33 -22.76 17.32 0.54
N ASP A 34 -23.85 18.07 0.68
CA ASP A 34 -24.82 17.91 1.77
C ASP A 34 -25.55 16.55 1.66
N PRO A 35 -25.43 15.63 2.64
CA PRO A 35 -26.10 14.34 2.61
C PRO A 35 -27.64 14.44 2.58
N ASN A 36 -28.22 15.53 3.09
CA ASN A 36 -29.67 15.72 3.09
C ASN A 36 -30.26 15.87 1.68
N LYS A 37 -29.43 16.13 0.67
CA LYS A 37 -29.83 16.14 -0.75
C LYS A 37 -30.20 14.76 -1.31
N TYR A 38 -29.89 13.66 -0.60
CA TYR A 38 -30.08 12.30 -1.10
C TYR A 38 -30.77 11.39 -0.08
N SER A 39 -32.01 11.02 -0.35
CA SER A 39 -32.79 10.14 0.54
C SER A 39 -32.16 8.76 0.68
N SER A 40 -32.02 8.26 1.92
CA SER A 40 -31.43 6.95 2.21
C SER A 40 -32.11 5.80 1.47
N GLY A 41 -33.44 5.83 1.33
CA GLY A 41 -34.19 4.81 0.58
C GLY A 41 -33.84 4.75 -0.91
N ARG A 42 -33.27 5.83 -1.48
CA ARG A 42 -32.74 5.85 -2.86
C ARG A 42 -31.37 5.19 -2.96
N ILE A 43 -30.56 5.23 -1.89
CA ILE A 43 -29.23 4.57 -1.83
C ILE A 43 -29.41 3.04 -1.82
N GLU A 44 -30.38 2.56 -1.06
CA GLU A 44 -30.66 1.12 -0.91
C GLU A 44 -31.30 0.49 -2.15
N SER A 45 -32.01 1.27 -2.97
CA SER A 45 -32.72 0.79 -4.17
C SER A 45 -31.97 0.95 -5.49
N SER A 46 -30.86 1.71 -5.53
CA SER A 46 -30.13 2.00 -6.77
C SER A 46 -29.04 0.96 -7.06
N ASP A 47 -28.82 0.67 -8.34
CA ASP A 47 -27.57 0.03 -8.76
C ASP A 47 -26.38 1.01 -8.55
N MET A 48 -25.17 0.45 -8.48
CA MET A 48 -23.95 1.21 -8.17
C MET A 48 -23.59 2.24 -9.25
N THR A 49 -23.88 1.98 -10.53
CA THR A 49 -23.64 2.92 -11.63
C THR A 49 -24.60 4.10 -11.54
N SER A 50 -25.90 3.84 -11.38
CA SER A 50 -26.90 4.91 -11.18
C SER A 50 -26.60 5.72 -9.92
N LEU A 51 -26.26 5.08 -8.80
CA LEU A 51 -25.94 5.77 -7.55
C LEU A 51 -24.73 6.70 -7.73
N PHE A 52 -23.64 6.20 -8.32
CA PHE A 52 -22.45 7.00 -8.64
C PHE A 52 -22.77 8.19 -9.53
N SER A 53 -23.41 7.96 -10.69
CA SER A 53 -23.75 9.02 -11.64
C SER A 53 -24.67 10.08 -11.02
N ASN A 54 -25.66 9.68 -10.22
CA ASN A 54 -26.54 10.64 -9.54
C ASN A 54 -25.81 11.48 -8.47
N ILE A 55 -24.76 10.95 -7.83
CA ILE A 55 -23.96 11.70 -6.85
C ILE A 55 -23.03 12.69 -7.59
N LEU A 56 -22.36 12.26 -8.66
CA LEU A 56 -21.54 13.18 -9.48
C LEU A 56 -22.38 14.34 -10.04
N CYS A 57 -23.60 14.08 -10.52
CA CYS A 57 -24.53 15.13 -10.98
C CYS A 57 -25.02 16.11 -9.88
N LEU A 58 -24.74 15.86 -8.60
CA LEU A 58 -24.98 16.83 -7.51
C LEU A 58 -23.79 17.76 -7.27
N SER A 59 -22.63 17.46 -7.85
CA SER A 59 -21.47 18.35 -7.89
C SER A 59 -21.41 19.08 -9.23
N ASP A 60 -20.99 20.35 -9.24
CA ASP A 60 -20.77 21.10 -10.49
C ASP A 60 -19.53 20.58 -11.29
N HIS A 61 -18.89 19.50 -10.83
CA HIS A 61 -17.81 18.83 -11.55
C HIS A 61 -18.37 17.98 -12.69
N GLN A 62 -18.50 18.59 -13.87
CA GLN A 62 -18.51 17.85 -15.14
C GLN A 62 -17.10 17.27 -15.41
N VAL A 63 -16.72 16.24 -14.64
CA VAL A 63 -15.53 15.43 -14.94
C VAL A 63 -15.77 14.75 -16.29
N PRO A 64 -14.79 14.78 -17.23
CA PRO A 64 -14.85 13.95 -18.43
C PRO A 64 -14.66 12.47 -18.05
N LEU A 65 -15.76 11.78 -17.73
CA LEU A 65 -15.87 10.41 -17.16
C LEU A 65 -15.20 9.25 -17.97
N SER A 66 -14.41 9.57 -19.00
CA SER A 66 -13.94 8.64 -20.04
C SER A 66 -13.08 7.47 -19.55
N ASN A 67 -12.57 7.53 -18.31
CA ASN A 67 -11.80 6.48 -17.64
C ASN A 67 -12.48 6.00 -16.34
N GLU A 68 -13.28 6.84 -15.68
CA GLU A 68 -14.10 6.48 -14.51
C GLU A 68 -15.17 5.43 -14.86
N HIS A 69 -15.78 5.54 -16.05
CA HIS A 69 -16.82 4.61 -16.51
C HIS A 69 -16.39 3.14 -16.49
N GLU A 70 -15.11 2.82 -16.78
CA GLU A 70 -14.59 1.45 -16.77
C GLU A 70 -14.59 0.87 -15.35
N TRP A 71 -14.07 1.62 -14.38
CA TRP A 71 -14.02 1.20 -12.98
C TRP A 71 -15.41 1.13 -12.33
N VAL A 72 -16.32 2.02 -12.71
CA VAL A 72 -17.72 1.98 -12.27
C VAL A 72 -18.44 0.73 -12.83
N ALA A 73 -18.18 0.37 -14.10
CA ALA A 73 -18.71 -0.86 -14.69
C ALA A 73 -18.11 -2.12 -14.04
N PHE A 74 -16.80 -2.15 -13.78
CA PHE A 74 -16.12 -3.23 -13.04
C PHE A 74 -16.71 -3.41 -11.64
N ALA A 75 -16.86 -2.33 -10.87
CA ALA A 75 -17.41 -2.37 -9.52
C ALA A 75 -18.89 -2.80 -9.49
N SER A 76 -19.69 -2.31 -10.44
CA SER A 76 -21.12 -2.64 -10.54
C SER A 76 -21.36 -4.10 -10.95
N SER A 77 -20.46 -4.68 -11.76
CA SER A 77 -20.46 -6.09 -12.15
C SER A 77 -19.64 -7.01 -11.24
N PHE A 78 -19.04 -6.47 -10.16
CA PHE A 78 -18.16 -7.24 -9.29
C PHE A 78 -18.93 -8.36 -8.56
N PRO A 79 -18.50 -9.63 -8.69
CA PRO A 79 -19.25 -10.79 -8.20
C PRO A 79 -19.15 -10.97 -6.68
N ASN A 80 -20.26 -11.40 -6.07
CA ASN A 80 -20.33 -11.73 -4.65
C ASN A 80 -19.94 -13.20 -4.34
N ASP A 81 -19.97 -14.09 -5.32
CA ASP A 81 -19.62 -15.51 -5.16
C ASP A 81 -18.10 -15.74 -5.04
N GLY A 82 -17.73 -16.90 -4.48
CA GLY A 82 -16.35 -17.17 -4.09
C GLY A 82 -15.35 -17.22 -5.25
N ASP A 83 -15.60 -18.07 -6.25
CA ASP A 83 -14.63 -18.33 -7.31
C ASP A 83 -14.57 -17.19 -8.34
N ALA A 84 -15.72 -16.61 -8.73
CA ALA A 84 -15.70 -15.46 -9.62
C ALA A 84 -15.11 -14.22 -8.94
N CYS A 85 -15.31 -14.02 -7.63
CA CYS A 85 -14.59 -12.97 -6.90
C CYS A 85 -13.08 -13.22 -6.87
N LEU A 86 -12.61 -14.44 -6.58
CA LEU A 86 -11.18 -14.75 -6.59
C LEU A 86 -10.53 -14.49 -7.96
N LEU A 87 -11.27 -14.72 -9.06
CA LEU A 87 -10.84 -14.35 -10.42
C LEU A 87 -10.83 -12.83 -10.63
N ALA A 88 -11.86 -12.10 -10.19
CA ALA A 88 -11.93 -10.64 -10.30
C ALA A 88 -10.86 -9.92 -9.45
N LEU A 89 -10.56 -10.43 -8.25
CA LEU A 89 -9.45 -9.98 -7.41
C LEU A 89 -8.09 -10.27 -8.03
N LYS A 90 -7.93 -11.39 -8.75
CA LYS A 90 -6.70 -11.69 -9.50
C LYS A 90 -6.47 -10.67 -10.62
N HIS A 91 -7.50 -10.35 -11.38
CA HIS A 91 -7.45 -9.31 -12.43
C HIS A 91 -7.09 -7.94 -11.84
N LEU A 92 -7.79 -7.52 -10.77
CA LEU A 92 -7.50 -6.26 -10.08
C LEU A 92 -6.08 -6.21 -9.50
N ASN A 93 -5.55 -7.33 -9.02
CA ASN A 93 -4.17 -7.43 -8.53
C ASN A 93 -3.12 -7.28 -9.64
N GLU A 94 -3.42 -7.75 -10.85
CA GLU A 94 -2.55 -7.59 -12.02
C GLU A 94 -2.54 -6.13 -12.51
N GLU A 95 -3.70 -5.46 -12.54
CA GLU A 95 -3.82 -4.03 -12.83
C GLU A 95 -3.12 -3.12 -11.81
N LEU A 96 -3.25 -3.43 -10.51
CA LEU A 96 -2.63 -2.67 -9.41
C LEU A 96 -1.11 -2.90 -9.26
N ASN A 97 -0.48 -3.67 -10.16
CA ASN A 97 0.94 -4.00 -10.07
C ASN A 97 1.88 -2.81 -10.29
N LEU A 98 1.47 -1.82 -11.10
CA LEU A 98 2.22 -0.59 -11.37
C LEU A 98 1.47 0.69 -10.95
N LYS A 99 0.29 0.54 -10.32
CA LYS A 99 -0.63 1.63 -9.99
C LYS A 99 -0.84 1.72 -8.48
N SER A 100 -0.63 2.87 -7.86
CA SER A 100 -0.92 3.07 -6.41
C SER A 100 -2.36 3.47 -6.11
N VAL A 101 -3.08 3.91 -7.13
CA VAL A 101 -4.50 4.28 -7.19
C VAL A 101 -4.98 3.99 -8.61
N LEU A 102 -6.28 3.83 -8.83
CA LEU A 102 -6.82 3.32 -10.10
C LEU A 102 -6.71 4.30 -11.28
N LEU A 103 -6.74 5.61 -11.00
CA LEU A 103 -6.63 6.70 -11.96
C LEU A 103 -5.49 7.68 -11.60
N ASP A 104 -5.24 8.66 -12.48
CA ASP A 104 -4.16 9.64 -12.39
C ASP A 104 -2.72 9.05 -12.30
N ASN A 105 -1.74 9.92 -12.11
CA ASN A 105 -0.31 9.59 -12.01
C ASN A 105 0.08 8.87 -10.69
N GLY A 106 -0.84 8.11 -10.07
CA GLY A 106 -0.56 7.32 -8.87
C GLY A 106 -0.47 8.11 -7.55
N LEU A 107 -0.80 9.41 -7.53
CA LEU A 107 -0.48 10.31 -6.40
C LEU A 107 -1.57 10.47 -5.33
N LYS A 108 -2.86 10.38 -5.69
CA LYS A 108 -4.01 10.62 -4.80
C LYS A 108 -5.16 9.69 -5.18
N PRO A 109 -5.98 9.20 -4.24
CA PRO A 109 -7.20 8.46 -4.58
C PRO A 109 -8.12 9.26 -5.49
N SER A 110 -8.85 8.53 -6.34
CA SER A 110 -9.91 9.03 -7.19
C SER A 110 -11.28 8.53 -6.74
N GLU A 111 -12.32 9.12 -7.32
CA GLU A 111 -13.71 8.67 -7.26
C GLU A 111 -13.84 7.18 -7.64
N ALA A 112 -13.05 6.72 -8.61
CA ALA A 112 -12.99 5.30 -9.00
C ALA A 112 -12.41 4.40 -7.89
N ASP A 113 -11.42 4.86 -7.11
CA ASP A 113 -10.86 4.10 -5.99
C ASP A 113 -11.93 3.85 -4.92
N ILE A 114 -12.77 4.85 -4.60
CA ILE A 114 -13.88 4.73 -3.64
C ILE A 114 -14.92 3.70 -4.12
N VAL A 115 -15.30 3.78 -5.39
CA VAL A 115 -16.31 2.91 -6.01
C VAL A 115 -15.83 1.45 -6.01
N VAL A 116 -14.61 1.19 -6.48
CA VAL A 116 -14.05 -0.17 -6.54
C VAL A 116 -13.75 -0.71 -5.14
N PHE A 117 -13.21 0.11 -4.22
CA PHE A 117 -12.99 -0.32 -2.83
C PHE A 117 -14.29 -0.82 -2.20
N SER A 118 -15.37 -0.07 -2.41
CA SER A 118 -16.69 -0.41 -1.88
C SER A 118 -17.24 -1.72 -2.45
N ALA A 119 -17.02 -1.99 -3.73
CA ALA A 119 -17.42 -3.25 -4.35
C ALA A 119 -16.60 -4.46 -3.83
N VAL A 120 -15.27 -4.33 -3.73
CA VAL A 120 -14.40 -5.48 -3.41
C VAL A 120 -14.24 -5.76 -1.91
N HIS A 121 -14.50 -4.78 -1.03
CA HIS A 121 -14.30 -4.90 0.42
C HIS A 121 -14.94 -6.15 1.01
N SER A 122 -16.22 -6.41 0.68
CA SER A 122 -16.96 -7.54 1.26
C SER A 122 -16.30 -8.88 0.94
N CYS A 123 -15.63 -9.02 -0.20
CA CYS A 123 -14.96 -10.24 -0.59
C CYS A 123 -13.55 -10.34 0.02
N VAL A 124 -12.76 -9.25 -0.01
CA VAL A 124 -11.43 -9.22 0.62
C VAL A 124 -11.51 -9.52 2.13
N SER A 125 -12.51 -8.97 2.82
CA SER A 125 -12.75 -9.21 4.25
C SER A 125 -13.24 -10.65 4.57
N ARG A 126 -13.70 -11.42 3.58
CA ARG A 126 -14.01 -12.86 3.72
C ARG A 126 -12.80 -13.78 3.48
N LEU A 127 -11.65 -13.24 3.04
CA LEU A 127 -10.46 -14.06 2.80
C LEU A 127 -9.70 -14.38 4.09
N ALA A 128 -9.31 -15.65 4.25
CA ALA A 128 -8.31 -16.03 5.25
C ALA A 128 -6.93 -15.43 4.91
N ASN A 129 -6.14 -15.09 5.94
CA ASN A 129 -4.84 -14.40 5.79
C ASN A 129 -3.86 -15.09 4.81
N THR A 130 -3.93 -16.41 4.66
CA THR A 130 -3.11 -17.18 3.70
C THR A 130 -3.56 -17.03 2.23
N SER A 131 -4.81 -16.64 1.99
CA SER A 131 -5.32 -16.26 0.66
C SER A 131 -5.15 -14.76 0.39
N VAL A 132 -5.20 -13.91 1.42
CA VAL A 132 -4.88 -12.46 1.34
C VAL A 132 -3.50 -12.24 0.71
N GLN A 133 -2.50 -13.03 1.09
CA GLN A 133 -1.13 -12.98 0.53
C GLN A 133 -1.02 -13.29 -0.98
N LYS A 134 -2.08 -13.80 -1.63
CA LYS A 134 -2.12 -14.02 -3.09
C LYS A 134 -2.43 -12.76 -3.89
N PHE A 135 -2.90 -11.69 -3.22
CA PHE A 135 -3.33 -10.45 -3.85
C PHE A 135 -2.56 -9.22 -3.30
N PRO A 136 -1.22 -9.25 -3.22
CA PRO A 136 -0.44 -8.23 -2.50
C PRO A 136 -0.67 -6.80 -3.00
N ASN A 137 -0.96 -6.62 -4.30
CA ASN A 137 -1.21 -5.31 -4.88
C ASN A 137 -2.59 -4.76 -4.48
N VAL A 138 -3.62 -5.62 -4.45
CA VAL A 138 -4.95 -5.28 -3.90
C VAL A 138 -4.82 -4.94 -2.42
N ILE A 139 -4.13 -5.77 -1.63
CA ILE A 139 -4.04 -5.57 -0.17
C ILE A 139 -3.29 -4.29 0.20
N ARG A 140 -2.19 -3.99 -0.49
CA ARG A 140 -1.48 -2.69 -0.39
C ARG A 140 -2.38 -1.50 -0.74
N TRP A 141 -3.16 -1.62 -1.82
CA TRP A 141 -4.06 -0.57 -2.27
C TRP A 141 -5.26 -0.39 -1.32
N MET A 142 -5.92 -1.46 -0.88
CA MET A 142 -6.99 -1.42 0.14
C MET A 142 -6.50 -0.77 1.44
N ASP A 143 -5.30 -1.10 1.89
CA ASP A 143 -4.67 -0.48 3.06
C ASP A 143 -4.41 1.02 2.89
N TYR A 144 -4.01 1.44 1.68
CA TYR A 144 -3.86 2.86 1.35
C TYR A 144 -5.22 3.58 1.30
N ILE A 145 -6.22 3.05 0.62
CA ILE A 145 -7.54 3.68 0.47
C ILE A 145 -8.27 3.78 1.81
N GLN A 146 -8.26 2.74 2.65
CA GLN A 146 -8.92 2.78 3.97
C GLN A 146 -8.26 3.75 4.98
N ASP A 147 -7.03 4.20 4.72
CA ASP A 147 -6.30 5.21 5.50
C ASP A 147 -6.28 6.60 4.83
N LYS A 148 -7.02 6.78 3.73
CA LYS A 148 -7.18 8.06 3.02
C LYS A 148 -8.62 8.51 2.87
N GLU A 149 -9.53 7.60 2.58
CA GLU A 149 -10.95 7.87 2.36
C GLU A 149 -11.79 7.38 3.56
N ASP A 150 -12.87 8.10 3.87
CA ASP A 150 -13.74 7.78 5.00
C ASP A 150 -15.08 7.21 4.53
N PHE A 151 -15.31 5.94 4.86
CA PHE A 151 -16.49 5.17 4.50
C PHE A 151 -17.58 5.17 5.61
N GLY A 152 -17.53 6.14 6.53
CA GLY A 152 -18.57 6.38 7.54
C GLY A 152 -18.67 5.29 8.62
N GLY A 153 -17.63 4.47 8.78
CA GLY A 153 -17.62 3.32 9.68
C GLY A 153 -18.48 2.12 9.21
N VAL A 154 -19.05 2.16 8.00
CA VAL A 154 -19.85 1.06 7.43
C VAL A 154 -19.00 -0.19 7.20
N PHE A 155 -17.74 0.00 6.80
CA PHE A 155 -16.79 -1.08 6.59
C PHE A 155 -15.88 -1.32 7.80
N ALA A 156 -15.74 -2.58 8.20
CA ALA A 156 -14.69 -3.00 9.13
C ALA A 156 -13.31 -2.82 8.48
N LYS A 157 -12.35 -2.23 9.22
CA LYS A 157 -10.97 -2.03 8.72
C LYS A 157 -10.31 -3.38 8.41
N ILE A 158 -9.73 -3.51 7.21
CA ILE A 158 -9.00 -4.71 6.82
C ILE A 158 -7.63 -4.68 7.50
N VAL A 159 -7.39 -5.67 8.36
CA VAL A 159 -6.13 -5.80 9.08
C VAL A 159 -5.09 -6.41 8.14
N VAL A 160 -4.15 -5.58 7.69
CA VAL A 160 -2.98 -6.03 6.93
C VAL A 160 -1.84 -6.35 7.89
N ASP A 161 -1.33 -7.57 7.81
CA ASP A 161 -0.11 -7.99 8.47
C ASP A 161 1.09 -7.37 7.74
N LYS A 162 1.59 -6.24 8.25
CA LYS A 162 2.67 -5.47 7.64
C LYS A 162 4.00 -6.03 8.16
N PRO A 163 4.91 -6.51 7.27
CA PRO A 163 6.17 -7.09 7.71
C PRO A 163 6.98 -6.05 8.50
N GLU A 164 7.66 -6.50 9.56
CA GLU A 164 8.53 -5.63 10.35
C GLU A 164 9.59 -4.99 9.44
N PHE A 165 9.66 -3.66 9.44
CA PHE A 165 10.72 -2.95 8.74
C PHE A 165 12.02 -3.14 9.51
N ILE A 166 12.77 -4.18 9.13
CA ILE A 166 14.16 -4.36 9.56
C ILE A 166 15.00 -3.32 8.81
N PRO A 167 15.54 -2.28 9.48
CA PRO A 167 16.46 -1.37 8.81
C PRO A 167 17.71 -2.16 8.45
N ILE A 168 18.15 -2.09 7.19
CA ILE A 168 19.46 -2.63 6.81
C ILE A 168 20.50 -1.89 7.68
N PRO A 169 21.27 -2.58 8.53
CA PRO A 169 22.30 -1.93 9.32
C PRO A 169 23.26 -1.18 8.39
N GLU A 170 23.57 0.07 8.72
CA GLU A 170 24.47 0.91 7.91
C GLU A 170 25.73 0.11 7.55
N LEU A 171 26.16 0.13 6.28
CA LEU A 171 27.25 -0.72 5.78
C LEU A 171 28.66 -0.25 6.23
N GLY A 172 28.75 0.32 7.44
CA GLY A 172 30.00 0.43 8.16
C GLY A 172 30.59 -0.95 8.44
N HIS A 173 31.89 -1.08 8.18
CA HIS A 173 32.75 -2.18 8.64
C HIS A 173 32.63 -3.58 7.99
N HIS A 174 31.78 -3.84 6.98
CA HIS A 174 31.88 -5.09 6.18
C HIS A 174 32.68 -4.98 4.87
N LEU A 175 33.74 -4.17 4.86
CA LEU A 175 34.80 -4.22 3.84
C LEU A 175 36.03 -5.05 4.29
N LEU A 176 35.89 -5.83 5.36
CA LEU A 176 36.97 -6.65 5.96
C LEU A 176 36.93 -8.14 5.56
N GLY A 177 36.15 -8.50 4.54
CA GLY A 177 35.94 -9.90 4.11
C GLY A 177 36.83 -10.42 2.97
N LEU A 178 37.85 -9.68 2.52
CA LEU A 178 38.56 -9.97 1.24
C LEU A 178 40.09 -9.81 1.28
N LYS A 179 40.73 -9.95 2.45
CA LYS A 179 42.21 -9.84 2.60
C LYS A 179 42.95 -11.11 3.06
N GLU A 180 42.26 -12.24 3.23
CA GLU A 180 42.82 -13.51 3.75
C GLU A 180 43.04 -14.59 2.65
N ILE A 181 43.47 -14.21 1.44
CA ILE A 181 43.87 -15.21 0.41
C ILE A 181 45.21 -14.89 -0.28
N ALA A 182 46.09 -14.12 0.38
CA ALA A 182 47.30 -13.59 -0.26
C ALA A 182 48.61 -13.67 0.57
N LYS A 183 48.74 -14.60 1.52
CA LYS A 183 50.06 -15.05 2.06
C LYS A 183 49.97 -16.31 2.94
N LYS A 184 50.23 -17.49 2.36
CA LYS A 184 50.58 -18.69 3.14
C LYS A 184 51.67 -19.51 2.43
N LYS A 185 52.92 -19.05 2.56
CA LYS A 185 54.11 -19.80 2.13
C LYS A 185 55.33 -19.37 2.96
N ASN A 186 55.79 -20.27 3.85
CA ASN A 186 57.05 -20.22 4.61
C ASN A 186 57.14 -19.09 5.68
N SER A 187 57.85 -19.23 6.80
CA SER A 187 58.45 -20.40 7.51
C SER A 187 58.94 -19.95 8.90
N GLY A 188 59.06 -20.88 9.87
CA GLY A 188 60.04 -20.77 10.97
C GLY A 188 59.51 -20.56 12.39
N ASP A 189 59.96 -21.42 13.31
CA ASP A 189 59.86 -21.30 14.77
C ASP A 189 60.59 -20.06 15.33
N ASN A 190 60.08 -19.45 16.41
CA ASN A 190 60.54 -19.83 17.75
C ASN A 190 59.76 -19.27 18.97
N LYS A 191 60.15 -19.80 20.13
CA LYS A 191 59.45 -19.90 21.42
C LYS A 191 59.81 -18.77 22.43
N ALA A 192 58.85 -18.39 23.27
CA ALA A 192 58.95 -18.17 24.75
C ALA A 192 58.41 -16.84 25.35
N ASN A 193 57.59 -17.02 26.40
CA ASN A 193 57.37 -16.22 27.64
C ASN A 193 57.00 -14.71 27.63
N GLY A 194 55.98 -14.36 28.44
CA GLY A 194 55.75 -13.00 29.01
C GLY A 194 56.27 -12.91 30.46
N PRO A 195 55.63 -12.17 31.41
CA PRO A 195 54.33 -11.48 31.36
C PRO A 195 54.32 -10.07 32.04
N SER A 196 53.13 -9.63 32.51
CA SER A 196 52.79 -8.44 33.34
C SER A 196 52.62 -7.08 32.62
N GLY A 197 51.69 -6.20 33.02
CA GLY A 197 50.54 -6.39 33.94
C GLY A 197 49.91 -5.06 34.44
N LYS A 198 48.65 -5.14 34.93
CA LYS A 198 47.86 -4.10 35.66
C LYS A 198 47.45 -2.82 34.87
N ASP A 199 46.39 -2.07 35.25
CA ASP A 199 45.09 -2.38 35.90
C ASP A 199 44.15 -1.14 35.78
N SER A 200 42.86 -1.26 36.13
CA SER A 200 41.83 -0.20 36.25
C SER A 200 41.42 0.57 34.97
N GLY A 201 40.22 1.15 34.84
CA GLY A 201 39.05 1.07 35.73
C GLY A 201 37.88 2.00 35.35
N ALA A 202 36.71 1.42 35.08
CA ALA A 202 35.38 1.73 35.63
C ALA A 202 35.09 3.11 36.31
N ASN A 203 33.89 3.74 36.19
CA ASN A 203 32.65 3.42 35.43
C ASN A 203 31.57 4.56 35.54
N GLU A 204 30.76 4.73 34.49
CA GLU A 204 29.32 5.14 34.46
C GLU A 204 28.71 6.50 34.92
N LYS A 205 27.51 6.76 34.34
CA LYS A 205 26.31 7.48 34.85
C LYS A 205 26.31 9.03 34.91
N LYS A 206 25.17 9.75 34.69
CA LYS A 206 23.92 9.52 33.90
C LYS A 206 23.05 10.81 33.87
N LYS A 207 22.13 10.93 32.88
CA LYS A 207 20.91 11.78 32.84
C LYS A 207 21.15 13.30 32.55
N LYS A 208 20.67 13.90 31.44
CA LYS A 208 19.29 14.32 31.01
C LYS A 208 18.77 15.60 31.72
N THR A 209 18.17 16.62 31.07
CA THR A 209 17.83 16.81 29.63
C THR A 209 18.52 18.07 29.06
N LEU A 210 17.96 19.17 28.49
CA LEU A 210 16.59 19.64 28.14
C LEU A 210 16.63 20.64 26.95
N GLU A 211 15.45 20.91 26.36
CA GLU A 211 15.04 21.94 25.38
C GLU A 211 16.05 22.94 24.75
N LYS A 212 16.00 23.00 23.40
CA LYS A 212 15.56 24.23 22.71
C LYS A 212 14.91 23.88 21.35
N GLU A 213 13.78 24.51 21.03
CA GLU A 213 13.18 24.47 19.70
C GLU A 213 13.90 25.40 18.71
N THR A 214 14.06 24.95 17.46
CA THR A 214 14.10 25.80 16.26
C THR A 214 13.51 25.03 15.09
N ALA A 215 12.65 25.67 14.31
CA ALA A 215 12.07 25.11 13.10
C ALA A 215 13.06 25.17 11.89
N GLU A 216 12.59 24.65 10.76
CA GLU A 216 13.07 24.93 9.40
C GLU A 216 14.48 24.42 9.03
N LYS A 217 14.49 23.37 8.20
CA LYS A 217 15.19 23.38 6.90
C LYS A 217 14.76 22.23 6.02
N ASP A 218 14.93 22.42 4.71
CA ASP A 218 14.83 21.34 3.73
C ASP A 218 15.74 20.18 4.12
N ALA A 219 15.14 19.00 4.25
CA ALA A 219 15.89 17.77 4.21
C ALA A 219 16.33 17.53 2.75
N GLU A 220 17.48 18.10 2.37
CA GLU A 220 18.16 17.72 1.13
C GLU A 220 18.34 16.19 1.14
N SER A 221 17.52 15.50 0.34
CA SER A 221 17.52 14.04 0.22
C SER A 221 18.91 13.56 -0.13
N ASN A 222 19.67 13.08 0.86
CA ASN A 222 21.10 12.83 0.68
C ASN A 222 21.31 11.57 -0.18
N ILE A 223 21.42 11.80 -1.49
CA ILE A 223 21.50 10.78 -2.55
C ILE A 223 22.72 9.86 -2.36
N SER A 224 23.65 10.20 -1.46
CA SER A 224 24.80 9.36 -1.09
C SER A 224 24.41 8.01 -0.47
N ILE A 225 23.18 7.87 0.06
CA ILE A 225 22.61 6.57 0.49
C ILE A 225 22.25 5.67 -0.70
N LEU A 226 21.91 6.25 -1.85
CA LEU A 226 21.61 5.52 -3.08
C LEU A 226 22.91 5.15 -3.80
N SER A 227 23.59 4.10 -3.32
CA SER A 227 24.77 3.52 -3.97
C SER A 227 24.39 2.74 -5.25
N ILE A 228 23.83 3.44 -6.25
CA ILE A 228 23.47 2.94 -7.58
C ILE A 228 24.72 2.70 -8.46
N GLN A 229 25.69 1.96 -7.91
CA GLN A 229 26.96 1.65 -8.56
C GLN A 229 26.76 0.47 -9.52
N ILE A 230 26.17 0.74 -10.69
CA ILE A 230 25.83 -0.24 -11.74
C ILE A 230 27.10 -0.76 -12.44
N GLY A 231 27.89 -1.54 -11.71
CA GLY A 231 29.13 -2.15 -12.17
C GLY A 231 30.29 -1.16 -12.35
N ILE A 232 31.34 -1.62 -13.03
CA ILE A 232 32.53 -0.85 -13.37
C ILE A 232 32.50 -0.54 -14.87
N ILE A 233 32.67 0.73 -15.24
CA ILE A 233 32.79 1.15 -16.64
C ILE A 233 34.07 0.56 -17.24
N ARG A 234 33.93 -0.54 -18.00
CA ARG A 234 35.07 -1.23 -18.63
C ARG A 234 35.63 -0.51 -19.86
N LYS A 235 34.83 0.35 -20.49
CA LYS A 235 35.19 1.14 -21.67
C LYS A 235 34.25 2.33 -21.79
N ALA A 236 34.81 3.50 -22.05
CA ALA A 236 34.09 4.66 -22.59
C ALA A 236 34.73 5.02 -23.94
N SER A 237 33.93 5.52 -24.88
CA SER A 237 34.41 5.93 -26.21
C SER A 237 33.65 7.17 -26.65
N LYS A 238 34.38 8.21 -27.06
CA LYS A 238 33.78 9.47 -27.53
C LYS A 238 32.98 9.21 -28.81
N HIS A 239 31.74 9.69 -28.87
CA HIS A 239 30.93 9.58 -30.08
C HIS A 239 31.48 10.53 -31.16
N PRO A 240 31.51 10.16 -32.46
CA PRO A 240 32.10 11.00 -33.52
C PRO A 240 31.46 12.38 -33.73
N SER A 241 30.30 12.63 -33.12
CA SER A 241 29.58 13.91 -33.17
C SER A 241 29.77 14.78 -31.91
N ALA A 242 30.61 14.39 -30.96
CA ALA A 242 30.67 15.04 -29.64
C ALA A 242 31.40 16.41 -29.62
N ASP A 243 31.99 16.84 -30.74
CA ASP A 243 32.66 18.13 -30.95
C ASP A 243 32.19 18.82 -32.25
N ARG A 244 30.91 18.68 -32.62
CA ARG A 244 30.31 19.28 -33.83
C ARG A 244 29.13 20.18 -33.48
#